data_AF-A0A842UTP2-F1
#
_entry.id   AF-A0A842UTP2-F1
#
_cell.length_a   1.000
_cell.length_b   1.000
_cell.length_c   1.000
_cell.angle_alpha   90.00
_cell.angle_beta   90.00
_cell.angle_gamma   90.00
#
_symmetry.space_group_name_H-M   'P 1'
#
loop_
_entity.id
_entity.type
_entity.pdbx_description
1 polymer ?
#
loop_
_entity_poly.entity_id
_entity_poly.type
_entity_poly.pdbx_seq_one_letter_code
_entity_poly.pdbx_strand_id
1 'polypeptide(L)'
;MKDEIRVIGIDDAPFDKFKGGDVLVVATMFRGGSWLDGVLSTRVRVDGRNATDKLIRMITSCSFLPQLQCIILDGIALGGFNIVDVQKLHRQTGIPVMTVIRRMPDLKAIKATLRKLGKQRKYRLLEKAGPVHKKGKIYYQAAGLSPEDAEKVLQVTCTRSLLPEPIRAAHIIAAGIVKGESRGRA
;
A
#
# COMPACT_ATOMS: atom_id res chain seq x y z
N MET A 1 15.50 -11.84 -11.06
CA MET A 1 14.15 -12.06 -10.49
C MET A 1 13.28 -12.49 -11.66
N LYS A 2 12.39 -13.48 -11.50
CA LYS A 2 11.52 -13.91 -12.62
C LYS A 2 10.57 -12.77 -12.99
N ASP A 3 10.37 -12.51 -14.28
CA ASP A 3 9.49 -11.44 -14.77
C ASP A 3 8.02 -11.62 -14.30
N GLU A 4 7.67 -12.83 -13.86
CA GLU A 4 6.35 -13.20 -13.35
C GLU A 4 6.28 -13.30 -11.81
N ILE A 5 7.05 -12.48 -11.07
CA ILE A 5 6.89 -12.40 -9.62
C ILE A 5 5.43 -12.11 -9.26
N ARG A 6 4.88 -12.88 -8.32
CA ARG A 6 3.49 -12.77 -7.89
C ARG A 6 3.39 -11.74 -6.77
N VAL A 7 2.85 -10.57 -7.08
CA VAL A 7 2.74 -9.44 -6.16
C VAL A 7 1.30 -9.00 -5.97
N ILE A 8 1.01 -8.37 -4.84
CA ILE A 8 -0.29 -7.73 -4.59
C ILE A 8 -0.11 -6.24 -4.37
N GLY A 9 -0.78 -5.41 -5.17
CA GLY A 9 -0.83 -3.95 -5.02
C GLY A 9 -2.09 -3.53 -4.30
N ILE A 10 -1.98 -2.63 -3.33
CA ILE A 10 -3.10 -2.23 -2.47
C ILE A 10 -3.21 -0.71 -2.44
N ASP A 11 -4.43 -0.21 -2.65
CA ASP A 11 -4.77 1.22 -2.56
C ASP A 11 -6.19 1.39 -1.98
N ASP A 12 -6.47 2.56 -1.41
CA ASP A 12 -7.79 2.92 -0.91
C ASP A 12 -8.59 3.79 -1.90
N ALA A 13 -9.90 3.58 -1.90
CA ALA A 13 -10.81 4.31 -2.75
C ALA A 13 -10.92 5.77 -2.29
N PRO A 14 -11.22 6.72 -3.20
CA PRO A 14 -11.50 8.09 -2.81
C PRO A 14 -12.56 8.19 -1.72
N PHE A 15 -12.31 9.00 -0.69
CA PHE A 15 -13.21 9.17 0.45
C PHE A 15 -13.20 10.62 0.96
N ASP A 16 -14.25 10.98 1.72
CA ASP A 16 -14.31 12.25 2.42
C ASP A 16 -13.63 12.11 3.79
N LYS A 17 -12.44 12.73 3.93
CA LYS A 17 -11.64 12.70 5.16
C LYS A 17 -12.28 13.39 6.36
N PHE A 18 -13.33 14.19 6.15
CA PHE A 18 -14.07 14.89 7.20
C PHE A 18 -15.32 14.14 7.64
N LYS A 19 -15.73 13.12 6.88
CA LYS A 19 -16.81 12.21 7.27
C LYS A 19 -16.20 10.95 7.88
N GLY A 20 -16.72 10.56 9.04
CA GLY A 20 -16.40 9.25 9.60
C GLY A 20 -16.92 8.11 8.72
N GLY A 21 -16.63 6.87 9.12
CA GLY A 21 -17.10 5.68 8.42
C GLY A 21 -15.96 4.84 7.87
N ASP A 22 -16.27 4.04 6.86
CA ASP A 22 -15.37 3.06 6.27
C ASP A 22 -15.01 3.41 4.82
N VAL A 23 -13.72 3.27 4.50
CA VAL A 23 -13.13 3.44 3.17
C VAL A 23 -12.93 2.06 2.55
N LEU A 24 -13.35 1.91 1.30
CA LEU A 24 -13.06 0.73 0.49
C LEU A 24 -11.55 0.66 0.23
N VAL A 25 -10.95 -0.49 0.47
CA VAL A 25 -9.58 -0.81 0.08
C VAL A 25 -9.64 -1.90 -0.96
N VAL A 26 -8.94 -1.69 -2.08
CA VAL A 26 -8.84 -2.66 -3.16
C VAL A 26 -7.41 -3.17 -3.22
N ALA A 27 -7.28 -4.47 -3.47
CA ALA A 27 -6.00 -5.07 -3.73
C ALA A 27 -6.04 -5.84 -5.06
N THR A 28 -5.00 -5.74 -5.87
CA THR A 28 -4.91 -6.45 -7.15
C THR A 28 -3.70 -7.36 -7.17
N MET A 29 -3.92 -8.60 -7.58
CA MET A 29 -2.92 -9.66 -7.70
C MET A 29 -2.36 -9.64 -9.12
N PHE A 30 -1.04 -9.55 -9.25
CA PHE A 30 -0.35 -9.51 -10.54
C PHE A 30 0.82 -10.48 -10.65
N ARG A 31 1.07 -10.94 -11.88
CA ARG A 31 2.38 -11.46 -12.30
C ARG A 31 3.20 -10.33 -12.93
N GLY A 32 4.26 -9.93 -12.22
CA GLY A 32 5.05 -8.74 -12.53
C GLY A 32 4.17 -7.49 -12.54
N GLY A 33 4.25 -6.72 -13.62
CA GLY A 33 3.33 -5.62 -13.92
C GLY A 33 2.54 -5.85 -15.22
N SER A 34 2.33 -7.10 -15.62
CA SER A 34 1.77 -7.45 -16.94
C SER A 34 0.40 -8.12 -16.87
N TRP A 35 0.20 -9.04 -15.93
CA TRP A 35 -1.02 -9.86 -15.87
C TRP A 35 -1.77 -9.65 -14.56
N LEU A 36 -3.00 -9.16 -14.64
CA LEU A 36 -3.93 -9.11 -13.51
C LEU A 36 -4.59 -10.48 -13.34
N ASP A 37 -4.29 -11.17 -12.24
CA ASP A 37 -4.81 -12.51 -11.94
C ASP A 37 -5.98 -12.49 -10.93
N GLY A 38 -6.18 -11.39 -10.19
CA GLY A 38 -7.25 -11.34 -9.21
C GLY A 38 -7.41 -9.99 -8.51
N VAL A 39 -8.57 -9.80 -7.89
CA VAL A 39 -8.92 -8.59 -7.13
C VAL A 39 -9.48 -9.02 -5.78
N LEU A 40 -9.03 -8.36 -4.71
CA LEU A 40 -9.54 -8.51 -3.36
C LEU A 40 -10.05 -7.14 -2.89
N SER A 41 -10.89 -7.14 -1.86
CA SER A 41 -11.29 -5.90 -1.21
C SER A 41 -11.54 -6.09 0.27
N THR A 42 -11.41 -4.99 1.01
CA THR A 42 -11.79 -4.89 2.42
C THR A 42 -12.24 -3.47 2.72
N ARG A 43 -12.59 -3.19 3.97
CA ARG A 43 -12.95 -1.85 4.44
C ARG A 43 -12.17 -1.48 5.69
N VAL A 44 -11.62 -0.27 5.70
CA VAL A 44 -10.87 0.30 6.83
C VAL A 44 -11.55 1.57 7.32
N ARG A 45 -11.43 1.89 8.61
CA ARG A 45 -12.05 3.10 9.15
C ARG A 45 -11.27 4.33 8.72
N VAL A 46 -11.98 5.41 8.33
CA VAL A 46 -11.39 6.73 8.11
C VAL A 46 -10.60 7.10 9.36
N ASP A 47 -9.32 7.43 9.18
CA ASP A 47 -8.44 7.90 10.26
C ASP A 47 -8.31 6.91 11.44
N GLY A 48 -8.64 5.64 11.21
CA GLY A 48 -8.75 4.58 12.20
C GLY A 48 -7.42 3.97 12.64
N ARG A 49 -7.50 2.76 13.20
CA ARG A 49 -6.33 1.97 13.66
C ARG A 49 -6.43 0.49 13.24
N ASN A 50 -7.36 0.18 12.33
CA ASN A 50 -7.67 -1.19 11.92
C ASN A 50 -7.10 -1.57 10.55
N ALA A 51 -6.34 -0.68 9.87
CA ALA A 51 -5.82 -0.96 8.54
C ALA A 51 -4.94 -2.23 8.54
N THR A 52 -3.96 -2.32 9.44
CA THR A 52 -3.06 -3.49 9.52
C THR A 52 -3.84 -4.80 9.68
N ASP A 53 -4.78 -4.87 10.63
CA ASP A 53 -5.51 -6.10 10.93
C ASP A 53 -6.47 -6.48 9.79
N LYS A 54 -7.07 -5.48 9.12
CA LYS A 54 -7.91 -5.69 7.94
C LYS A 54 -7.11 -6.22 6.75
N LEU A 55 -5.91 -5.69 6.52
CA LEU A 55 -5.00 -6.18 5.47
C LEU A 55 -4.52 -7.60 5.76
N ILE A 56 -4.08 -7.89 7.00
CA ILE A 56 -3.67 -9.23 7.41
C ILE A 56 -4.79 -10.22 7.11
N ARG A 57 -6.02 -9.96 7.62
CA ARG A 57 -7.16 -10.87 7.40
C ARG A 57 -7.47 -11.05 5.92
N MET A 58 -7.47 -9.97 5.13
CA MET A 58 -7.75 -10.05 3.70
C MET A 58 -6.72 -10.93 2.96
N ILE A 59 -5.44 -10.78 3.28
CA ILE A 59 -4.35 -11.50 2.63
C ILE A 59 -4.30 -12.95 3.09
N THR A 60 -4.41 -13.21 4.39
CA THR A 60 -4.32 -14.59 4.93
C THR A 60 -5.54 -15.45 4.63
N SER A 61 -6.68 -14.84 4.29
CA SER A 61 -7.90 -15.57 3.93
C SER A 61 -8.05 -15.80 2.43
N CYS A 62 -7.12 -15.31 1.59
CA CYS A 62 -7.23 -15.44 0.14
C CYS A 62 -6.52 -16.69 -0.40
N SER A 63 -7.02 -17.22 -1.51
CA SER A 63 -6.42 -18.37 -2.20
C SER A 63 -5.04 -18.07 -2.80
N PHE A 64 -4.68 -16.80 -2.98
CA PHE A 64 -3.39 -16.39 -3.53
C PHE A 64 -2.24 -16.41 -2.51
N LEU A 65 -2.52 -16.56 -1.21
CA LEU A 65 -1.50 -16.48 -0.16
C LEU A 65 -0.25 -17.35 -0.43
N PRO A 66 -0.36 -18.65 -0.82
CA PRO A 66 0.80 -19.52 -0.97
C PRO A 66 1.78 -19.09 -2.07
N GLN A 67 1.32 -18.24 -2.99
CA GLN A 67 2.09 -17.82 -4.15
C GLN A 67 2.56 -16.36 -4.09
N LEU A 68 2.10 -15.59 -3.11
CA LEU A 68 2.47 -14.18 -2.96
C LEU A 68 3.92 -14.03 -2.52
N GLN A 69 4.66 -13.16 -3.21
CA GLN A 69 6.08 -12.91 -2.96
C GLN A 69 6.35 -11.48 -2.48
N CYS A 70 5.42 -10.54 -2.70
CA CYS A 70 5.53 -9.17 -2.18
C CYS A 70 4.16 -8.50 -2.07
N ILE A 71 3.97 -7.71 -1.02
CA ILE A 71 2.84 -6.79 -0.81
C ILE A 71 3.33 -5.36 -1.08
N ILE A 72 2.63 -4.64 -1.94
CA ILE A 72 2.98 -3.27 -2.32
C ILE A 72 1.81 -2.33 -1.97
N LEU A 73 2.05 -1.34 -1.13
CA LEU A 73 1.06 -0.36 -0.69
C LEU A 73 1.28 1.01 -1.35
N ASP A 74 0.22 1.70 -1.76
CA ASP A 74 0.29 3.13 -2.13
C ASP A 74 0.41 3.99 -0.87
N GLY A 75 1.65 4.25 -0.47
CA GLY A 75 1.94 4.85 0.83
C GLY A 75 1.66 3.95 2.03
N ILE A 76 1.98 4.49 3.21
CA ILE A 76 1.94 3.74 4.48
C ILE A 76 0.60 3.80 5.20
N ALA A 77 -0.35 4.61 4.72
CA ALA A 77 -1.62 4.82 5.40
C ALA A 77 -2.77 4.73 4.41
N LEU A 78 -3.86 4.11 4.85
CA LEU A 78 -5.10 3.97 4.09
C LEU A 78 -6.19 4.80 4.79
N GLY A 79 -7.19 5.28 4.06
CA GLY A 79 -8.31 6.02 4.64
C GLY A 79 -7.85 7.23 5.48
N GLY A 80 -6.79 7.91 5.06
CA GLY A 80 -6.19 9.04 5.78
C GLY A 80 -5.07 8.59 6.71
N PHE A 81 -5.17 8.88 8.00
CA PHE A 81 -4.17 8.52 9.01
C PHE A 81 -4.32 7.09 9.57
N ASN A 82 -4.97 6.14 8.87
CA ASN A 82 -5.00 4.75 9.31
C ASN A 82 -3.69 4.04 8.90
N ILE A 83 -2.64 4.33 9.67
CA ILE A 83 -1.27 3.89 9.37
C ILE A 83 -1.15 2.37 9.48
N VAL A 84 -0.60 1.76 8.44
CA VAL A 84 -0.28 0.34 8.37
C VAL A 84 1.06 0.10 9.07
N ASP A 85 1.08 -0.85 10.02
CA ASP A 85 2.31 -1.35 10.62
C ASP A 85 2.92 -2.38 9.67
N VAL A 86 3.79 -1.93 8.77
CA VAL A 86 4.43 -2.77 7.73
C VAL A 86 5.24 -3.92 8.32
N GLN A 87 5.82 -3.71 9.51
CA GLN A 87 6.57 -4.74 10.23
C GLN A 87 5.63 -5.82 10.78
N LYS A 88 4.49 -5.43 11.38
CA LYS A 88 3.46 -6.38 11.81
C LYS A 88 2.85 -7.12 10.62
N LEU A 89 2.55 -6.40 9.53
CA LEU A 89 2.01 -7.00 8.32
C LEU A 89 2.94 -8.08 7.78
N HIS A 90 4.23 -7.75 7.59
CA HIS A 90 5.26 -8.69 7.17
C HIS A 90 5.33 -9.93 8.08
N ARG A 91 5.43 -9.74 9.41
CA ARG A 91 5.52 -10.86 10.36
C ARG A 91 4.31 -11.77 10.37
N GLN A 92 3.11 -11.24 10.13
CA GLN A 92 1.87 -12.00 10.23
C GLN A 92 1.47 -12.68 8.92
N THR A 93 1.88 -12.14 7.78
CA THR A 93 1.64 -12.77 6.47
C THR A 93 2.80 -13.65 6.04
N GLY A 94 4.01 -13.45 6.58
CA GLY A 94 5.23 -14.09 6.10
C GLY A 94 5.72 -13.54 4.75
N ILE A 95 5.03 -12.52 4.20
CA ILE A 95 5.31 -11.96 2.88
C ILE A 95 6.01 -10.61 3.08
N PRO A 96 7.07 -10.31 2.33
CA PRO A 96 7.68 -8.98 2.38
C PRO A 96 6.71 -7.86 1.99
N VAL A 97 6.88 -6.70 2.60
CA VAL A 97 5.99 -5.54 2.43
C VAL A 97 6.81 -4.33 1.98
N MET A 98 6.32 -3.62 0.99
CA MET A 98 6.88 -2.36 0.51
C MET A 98 5.78 -1.29 0.41
N THR A 99 6.07 -0.08 0.85
CA THR A 99 5.24 1.10 0.56
C THR A 99 5.92 1.91 -0.54
N VAL A 100 5.16 2.41 -1.51
CA VAL A 100 5.70 3.23 -2.60
C VAL A 100 4.96 4.57 -2.64
N ILE A 101 5.70 5.67 -2.79
CA ILE A 101 5.15 7.03 -2.87
C ILE A 101 5.91 7.86 -3.92
N ARG A 102 5.22 8.82 -4.54
CA ARG A 102 5.78 9.69 -5.59
C ARG A 102 6.62 10.85 -5.05
N ARG A 103 6.43 11.21 -3.79
CA ARG A 103 7.05 12.38 -3.16
C ARG A 103 7.62 12.00 -1.81
N MET A 104 8.79 12.55 -1.49
CA MET A 104 9.39 12.40 -0.18
C MET A 104 8.41 12.91 0.89
N PRO A 105 8.10 12.11 1.93
CA PRO A 105 7.16 12.53 2.96
C PRO A 105 7.84 13.58 3.83
N ASP A 106 7.16 14.71 4.06
CA ASP A 106 7.58 15.67 5.07
C ASP A 106 7.21 15.14 6.46
N LEU A 107 8.13 14.37 7.04
CA LEU A 107 7.95 13.76 8.36
C LEU A 107 7.73 14.81 9.46
N LYS A 108 8.30 16.02 9.33
CA LYS A 108 8.09 17.11 10.30
C LYS A 108 6.66 17.62 10.22
N ALA A 109 6.15 17.89 9.02
CA ALA A 109 4.77 18.32 8.80
C ALA A 109 3.76 17.24 9.24
N ILE A 110 4.03 15.97 8.93
CA ILE A 110 3.19 14.84 9.35
C ILE A 110 3.15 14.74 10.88
N LYS A 111 4.32 14.81 11.55
CA LYS A 111 4.41 14.79 13.03
C LYS A 111 3.65 15.95 13.66
N ALA A 112 3.77 17.17 13.11
CA ALA A 112 3.04 18.33 13.58
C ALA A 112 1.53 18.17 13.41
N THR A 113 1.08 17.62 12.28
CA THR A 113 -0.35 17.35 12.00
C THR A 113 -0.90 16.29 12.94
N LEU A 114 -0.21 15.15 13.10
CA LEU A 114 -0.61 14.10 14.04
C LEU A 114 -0.68 14.62 15.48
N ARG A 115 0.22 15.52 15.88
CA ARG A 115 0.17 16.18 17.19
C ARG A 115 -1.08 17.04 17.35
N LYS A 116 -1.39 17.89 16.38
CA LYS A 116 -2.60 18.73 16.38
C LYS A 116 -3.88 17.90 16.46
N LEU A 117 -3.90 16.73 15.82
CA LEU A 117 -5.04 15.83 15.81
C LEU A 117 -5.10 14.86 17.01
N GLY A 118 -4.20 14.98 18.00
CA GLY A 118 -4.14 14.08 19.16
C GLY A 118 -3.71 12.63 18.82
N LYS A 119 -3.15 12.39 17.63
CA LYS A 119 -2.80 11.05 17.08
C LYS A 119 -1.32 10.72 17.20
N GLN A 120 -0.63 11.28 18.19
CA GLN A 120 0.83 11.17 18.36
C GLN A 120 1.34 9.72 18.40
N ARG A 121 0.55 8.79 18.94
CA ARG A 121 0.91 7.36 19.01
C ARG A 121 1.15 6.74 17.64
N LYS A 122 0.54 7.28 16.57
CA LYS A 122 0.71 6.80 15.20
C LYS A 122 2.09 7.09 14.62
N TYR A 123 2.78 8.12 15.14
CA TYR A 123 4.11 8.49 14.67
C TYR A 123 5.14 7.37 14.86
N ARG A 124 5.01 6.57 15.94
CA ARG A 124 5.87 5.39 16.16
C ARG A 124 5.76 4.35 15.04
N LEU A 125 4.64 4.28 14.34
CA LEU A 125 4.47 3.35 13.20
C LEU A 125 5.24 3.84 11.97
N LEU A 126 5.27 5.16 11.74
CA LEU A 126 6.06 5.77 10.67
C LEU A 126 7.56 5.52 10.89
N GLU A 127 8.04 5.65 12.14
CA GLU A 127 9.45 5.39 12.47
C GLU A 127 9.81 3.90 12.31
N LYS A 128 8.90 2.99 12.68
CA LYS A 128 9.09 1.55 12.54
C LYS A 128 9.16 1.06 11.08
N ALA A 129 8.69 1.86 10.13
CA ALA A 129 8.70 1.49 8.72
C ALA A 129 10.10 1.47 8.10
N GLY A 130 11.10 2.01 8.80
CA GLY A 130 12.50 2.02 8.35
C GLY A 130 12.84 3.22 7.46
N PRO A 131 14.06 3.26 6.91
CA PRO A 131 14.52 4.37 6.09
C PRO A 131 13.73 4.48 4.77
N VAL A 132 13.60 5.71 4.28
CA VAL A 132 13.02 5.99 2.96
C VAL A 132 14.14 5.94 1.92
N HIS A 133 14.01 5.01 0.97
CA HIS A 133 14.90 4.86 -0.18
C HIS A 133 14.33 5.59 -1.39
N LYS A 134 15.19 5.95 -2.34
CA LYS A 134 14.81 6.64 -3.58
C LYS A 134 15.21 5.80 -4.79
N LYS A 135 14.25 5.54 -5.68
CA LYS A 135 14.49 4.91 -6.98
C LYS A 135 13.90 5.79 -8.08
N GLY A 136 14.76 6.45 -8.87
CA GLY A 136 14.30 7.39 -9.90
C GLY A 136 13.43 8.52 -9.33
N LYS A 137 12.15 8.55 -9.71
CA LYS A 137 11.15 9.55 -9.28
C LYS A 137 10.19 9.06 -8.19
N ILE A 138 10.43 7.86 -7.64
CA ILE A 138 9.63 7.30 -6.55
C ILE A 138 10.49 7.07 -5.31
N TYR A 139 9.82 6.99 -4.18
CA TYR A 139 10.40 6.68 -2.87
C TYR A 139 9.71 5.44 -2.31
N TYR A 140 10.45 4.64 -1.55
CA TYR A 140 9.91 3.43 -0.96
C TYR A 140 10.49 3.16 0.43
N GLN A 141 9.76 2.37 1.21
CA GLN A 141 10.19 1.77 2.47
C GLN A 141 9.83 0.29 2.41
N ALA A 142 10.63 -0.57 3.06
CA ALA A 142 10.44 -2.01 2.98
C ALA A 142 10.61 -2.70 4.34
N ALA A 143 9.86 -3.78 4.53
CA ALA A 143 9.97 -4.72 5.63
C ALA A 143 10.11 -6.14 5.04
N GLY A 144 11.19 -6.83 5.39
CA GLY A 144 11.48 -8.17 4.86
C GLY A 144 12.07 -8.20 3.44
N LEU A 145 12.52 -7.07 2.91
CA LEU A 145 13.23 -6.97 1.63
C LEU A 145 14.52 -6.15 1.80
N SER A 146 15.58 -6.59 1.14
CA SER A 146 16.77 -5.76 0.90
C SER A 146 16.41 -4.62 -0.08
N PRO A 147 17.12 -3.48 -0.03
CA PRO A 147 16.96 -2.42 -1.04
C PRO A 147 17.14 -2.96 -2.47
N GLU A 148 18.14 -3.82 -2.68
CA GLU A 148 18.44 -4.40 -3.99
C GLU A 148 17.28 -5.25 -4.52
N ASP A 149 16.65 -6.07 -3.68
CA ASP A 149 15.52 -6.89 -4.09
C ASP A 149 14.24 -6.07 -4.23
N ALA A 150 14.00 -5.09 -3.36
CA ALA A 150 12.89 -4.14 -3.52
C ALA A 150 12.97 -3.42 -4.87
N GLU A 151 14.17 -3.00 -5.29
CA GLU A 151 14.36 -2.38 -6.58
C GLU A 151 14.13 -3.34 -7.75
N LYS A 152 14.51 -4.61 -7.65
CA LYS A 152 14.17 -5.62 -8.65
C LYS A 152 12.65 -5.80 -8.77
N VAL A 153 11.92 -5.85 -7.66
CA VAL A 153 10.43 -5.90 -7.67
C VAL A 153 9.86 -4.66 -8.36
N LEU A 154 10.36 -3.46 -8.02
CA LEU A 154 9.92 -2.21 -8.67
C LEU A 154 10.20 -2.21 -10.17
N GLN A 155 11.33 -2.79 -10.62
CA GLN A 155 11.67 -2.85 -12.05
C GLN A 155 10.66 -3.68 -12.86
N VAL A 156 10.22 -4.82 -12.32
CA VAL A 156 9.29 -5.72 -13.04
C VAL A 156 7.83 -5.30 -12.89
N THR A 157 7.50 -4.52 -11.85
CA THR A 157 6.11 -4.07 -11.58
C THR A 157 5.79 -2.69 -12.13
N CYS A 158 6.76 -1.78 -12.28
CA CYS A 158 6.56 -0.46 -12.88
C CYS A 158 6.68 -0.53 -14.41
N THR A 159 5.60 -0.94 -15.10
CA THR A 159 5.61 -1.14 -16.56
C THR A 159 5.19 0.09 -17.36
N ARG A 160 4.01 0.64 -17.06
CA ARG A 160 3.40 1.74 -17.83
C ARG A 160 3.34 3.07 -17.08
N SER A 161 3.74 3.08 -15.82
CA SER A 161 3.66 4.24 -14.95
C SER A 161 4.84 4.32 -13.99
N LEU A 162 4.96 5.45 -13.29
CA LEU A 162 5.96 5.61 -12.23
C LEU A 162 5.70 4.67 -11.04
N LEU A 163 4.42 4.39 -10.75
CA LEU A 163 4.03 3.47 -9.70
C LEU A 163 3.92 2.03 -10.23
N PRO A 164 4.09 1.03 -9.35
CA PRO A 164 3.79 -0.35 -9.68
C PRO A 164 2.39 -0.49 -10.27
N GLU A 165 2.29 -1.19 -11.41
CA GLU A 165 1.03 -1.49 -12.08
C GLU A 165 -0.04 -2.10 -11.15
N PRO A 166 0.31 -2.97 -10.17
CA PRO A 166 -0.67 -3.48 -9.20
C PRO A 166 -1.31 -2.39 -8.33
N ILE A 167 -0.55 -1.36 -7.93
CA ILE A 167 -1.11 -0.20 -7.21
C ILE A 167 -2.01 0.59 -8.17
N ARG A 168 -1.51 0.88 -9.38
CA ARG A 168 -2.24 1.66 -10.39
C ARG A 168 -3.61 1.04 -10.71
N ALA A 169 -3.65 -0.29 -10.85
CA ALA A 169 -4.88 -1.03 -11.09
C ALA A 169 -5.83 -0.99 -9.88
N ALA A 170 -5.30 -1.17 -8.66
CA ALA A 170 -6.09 -1.05 -7.43
C ALA A 170 -6.74 0.35 -7.33
N HIS A 171 -5.97 1.41 -7.60
CA HIS A 171 -6.46 2.79 -7.63
C HIS A 171 -7.62 2.98 -8.60
N ILE A 172 -7.46 2.51 -9.84
CA ILE A 172 -8.45 2.64 -10.91
C ILE A 172 -9.75 1.92 -10.56
N ILE A 173 -9.64 0.68 -10.08
CA ILE A 173 -10.80 -0.12 -9.67
C ILE A 173 -11.50 0.56 -8.49
N ALA A 174 -10.75 0.98 -7.47
CA ALA A 174 -11.29 1.63 -6.28
C ALA A 174 -12.04 2.93 -6.62
N ALA A 175 -11.45 3.77 -7.48
CA ALA A 175 -12.09 4.98 -7.96
C ALA A 175 -13.34 4.69 -8.81
N GLY A 176 -13.27 3.73 -9.73
CA GLY A 176 -14.41 3.32 -10.56
C GLY A 176 -15.60 2.82 -9.73
N ILE A 177 -15.35 2.04 -8.68
CA ILE A 177 -16.40 1.54 -7.79
C ILE A 177 -17.08 2.68 -7.02
N VAL A 178 -16.30 3.62 -6.46
CA VAL A 178 -16.85 4.66 -5.57
C VAL A 178 -17.42 5.86 -6.32
N LYS A 179 -16.84 6.23 -7.47
CA LYS A 179 -17.23 7.42 -8.23
C LYS A 179 -18.01 7.12 -9.52
N GLY A 180 -18.12 5.85 -9.91
CA GLY A 180 -18.67 5.44 -11.22
C GLY A 180 -17.69 5.58 -12.39
N GLU A 181 -16.59 6.31 -12.20
CA GLU A 181 -15.51 6.46 -13.18
C GLU A 181 -14.15 6.63 -12.48
N SER A 182 -13.09 6.10 -13.10
CA SER A 182 -11.72 6.44 -12.73
C SER A 182 -11.25 7.64 -13.56
N ARG A 183 -10.64 8.64 -12.91
CA ARG A 183 -9.95 9.74 -13.60
C ARG A 183 -8.45 9.47 -13.62
N GLY A 184 -7.74 10.06 -14.59
CA GLY A 184 -6.29 9.92 -14.69
C GLY A 184 -5.56 10.38 -13.42
N ARG A 185 -4.28 9.98 -13.28
CA ARG A 185 -3.33 10.19 -12.16
C ARG A 185 -3.13 9.05 -11.16
N ALA A 186 -3.61 7.84 -11.47
CA ALA A 186 -3.07 6.62 -10.87
C ALA A 186 -1.56 6.53 -11.07
#